data_AF-X0SV94-F1
#
_entry.id   AF-X0SV94-F1
#
_cell.length_a   1.000
_cell.length_b   1.000
_cell.length_c   1.000
_cell.angle_alpha   90.00
_cell.angle_beta   90.00
_cell.angle_gamma   90.00
#
_symmetry.space_group_name_H-M   'P 1'
#
loop_
_entity.id
_entity.type
_entity.pdbx_description
1 polymer ?
#
loop_
_entity_poly.entity_id
_entity_poly.type
_entity_poly.pdbx_seq_one_letter_code
_entity_poly.pdbx_strand_id
1 'polypeptide(L)'
;SKYIKTTEQAKIIRTILKESFPKVKFSVRSDSYSGGSSIDVSWLDGPNKNQVDSVLSMLSGSYFDSMIDYKGLREHVMNGERVSFSADFIFCERSFSSELIDKSISAVYKKYMTLFKNQGHEKPMAKEFKNGSLFNVYLDNSGRSVQELVSKNVNKRSTFPFVCESKTRDKIAFVGDEGYGESAQGKVNHLRAVK
;
A
#
# COMPACT_ATOMS: atom_id res chain seq x y z
N SER A 1 13.81 18.13 -19.33
CA SER A 1 13.27 17.40 -18.17
C SER A 1 14.44 16.85 -17.36
N LYS A 2 14.42 17.00 -16.03
CA LYS A 2 15.47 16.46 -15.15
C LYS A 2 15.18 14.99 -14.84
N TYR A 3 16.16 14.13 -15.07
CA TYR A 3 16.02 12.70 -14.79
C TYR A 3 16.40 12.39 -13.33
N ILE A 4 15.50 11.76 -12.59
CA ILE A 4 15.72 11.36 -11.19
C ILE A 4 16.01 9.85 -11.16
N LYS A 5 17.26 9.51 -10.85
CA LYS A 5 17.70 8.12 -10.69
C LYS A 5 16.94 7.42 -9.56
N THR A 6 16.76 6.11 -9.67
CA THR A 6 16.04 5.26 -8.70
C THR A 6 16.55 5.43 -7.27
N THR A 7 17.86 5.57 -7.09
CA THR A 7 18.48 5.76 -5.77
C THR A 7 18.12 7.11 -5.13
N GLU A 8 18.07 8.18 -5.92
CA GLU A 8 17.64 9.51 -5.48
C GLU A 8 16.13 9.54 -5.23
N GLN A 9 15.35 8.89 -6.09
CA GLN A 9 13.91 8.71 -5.91
C GLN A 9 13.61 7.94 -4.60
N ALA A 10 14.38 6.90 -4.27
CA ALA A 10 14.25 6.19 -3.01
C ALA A 10 14.54 7.09 -1.79
N LYS A 11 15.48 8.04 -1.89
CA LYS A 11 15.71 9.03 -0.82
C LYS A 11 14.51 9.98 -0.67
N ILE A 12 13.94 10.45 -1.77
CA ILE A 12 12.71 11.27 -1.76
C ILE A 12 11.57 10.51 -1.08
N ILE A 13 11.34 9.24 -1.46
CA ILE A 13 10.32 8.38 -0.87
C ILE A 13 10.53 8.21 0.64
N ARG A 14 11.78 7.95 1.09
CA ARG A 14 12.10 7.86 2.53
C ARG A 14 11.74 9.13 3.28
N THR A 15 12.02 10.30 2.71
CA THR A 15 11.67 11.60 3.33
C THR A 15 10.16 11.77 3.42
N ILE A 16 9.43 11.51 2.32
CA ILE A 16 7.97 11.61 2.28
C ILE A 16 7.33 10.69 3.33
N LEU A 17 7.76 9.42 3.40
CA LEU A 17 7.24 8.46 4.38
C LEU A 17 7.51 8.89 5.83
N LYS A 18 8.69 9.46 6.09
CA LYS A 18 9.05 9.96 7.42
C LYS A 18 8.20 11.15 7.84
N GLU A 19 7.87 12.04 6.90
CA GLU A 19 6.98 13.18 7.14
C GLU A 19 5.53 12.72 7.34
N SER A 20 5.04 11.81 6.48
CA SER A 20 3.64 11.36 6.50
C SER A 20 3.29 10.35 7.60
N PHE A 21 4.25 9.55 8.05
CA PHE A 21 4.04 8.50 9.05
C PHE A 21 5.14 8.55 10.12
N PRO A 22 5.15 9.60 10.96
CA PRO A 22 6.13 9.70 12.02
C PRO A 22 5.98 8.49 12.96
N LYS A 23 7.11 7.93 13.42
CA LYS A 23 7.21 6.75 14.30
C LYS A 23 7.09 5.37 13.62
N VAL A 24 6.91 5.30 12.30
CA VAL A 24 7.00 4.02 11.56
C VAL A 24 8.38 3.88 10.94
N LYS A 25 8.97 2.69 11.11
CA LYS A 25 10.22 2.33 10.44
C LYS A 25 9.91 1.68 9.11
N PHE A 26 10.16 2.40 8.03
CA PHE A 26 10.09 1.86 6.66
C PHE A 26 11.46 1.34 6.22
N SER A 27 11.44 0.20 5.54
CA SER A 27 12.49 -0.23 4.64
C SER A 27 12.14 0.26 3.24
N VAL A 28 13.09 0.91 2.57
CA VAL A 28 12.93 1.35 1.18
C VAL A 28 14.14 0.85 0.42
N ARG A 29 13.94 -0.09 -0.49
CA ARG A 29 14.98 -0.69 -1.32
C ARG A 29 14.73 -0.31 -2.76
N SER A 30 15.79 0.06 -3.47
CA SER A 30 15.75 0.30 -4.90
C SER A 30 16.49 -0.83 -5.60
N ASP A 31 15.90 -1.40 -6.63
CA ASP A 31 16.53 -2.42 -7.46
C ASP A 31 16.46 -1.98 -8.92
N SER A 32 17.52 -2.28 -9.68
CA SER A 32 17.64 -1.95 -11.10
C SER A 32 17.92 -3.23 -11.88
N TYR A 33 17.27 -3.40 -13.03
CA TYR A 33 17.35 -4.60 -13.84
C TYR A 33 17.34 -4.25 -15.33
N SER A 34 17.60 -5.23 -16.19
CA SER A 34 17.56 -5.02 -17.65
C SER A 34 16.18 -4.54 -18.07
N GLY A 35 16.10 -3.29 -18.54
CA GLY A 35 14.86 -2.68 -19.03
C GLY A 35 14.04 -1.90 -17.99
N GLY A 36 14.52 -1.73 -16.75
CA GLY A 36 13.76 -0.96 -15.77
C GLY A 36 14.37 -0.85 -14.38
N SER A 37 13.60 -0.24 -13.48
CA SER A 37 13.92 -0.23 -12.05
C SER A 37 12.66 -0.16 -11.20
N SER A 38 12.74 -0.66 -9.98
CA SER A 38 11.63 -0.66 -9.02
C SER A 38 12.09 -0.18 -7.65
N ILE A 39 11.12 0.20 -6.83
CA ILE A 39 11.34 0.52 -5.43
C ILE A 39 10.38 -0.31 -4.58
N ASP A 40 10.93 -1.09 -3.65
CA ASP A 40 10.20 -1.88 -2.69
C ASP A 40 10.18 -1.16 -1.34
N VAL A 41 8.98 -0.85 -0.87
CA VAL A 41 8.70 -0.21 0.41
C VAL A 41 8.05 -1.23 1.32
N SER A 42 8.68 -1.55 2.44
CA SER A 42 8.11 -2.49 3.42
C SER A 42 8.16 -1.98 4.85
N TRP A 43 7.16 -2.36 5.64
CA TRP A 43 7.05 -1.98 7.06
C TRP A 43 6.27 -3.04 7.87
N LEU A 44 6.40 -2.94 9.20
CA LEU A 44 5.68 -3.77 10.16
C LEU A 44 4.51 -2.99 10.76
N ASP A 45 3.31 -3.59 10.80
CA ASP A 45 2.10 -3.01 11.38
C ASP A 45 1.83 -1.57 10.87
N GLY A 46 1.70 -0.57 11.74
CA GLY A 46 1.64 0.83 11.32
C GLY A 46 0.42 1.18 10.45
N PRO A 47 0.58 2.07 9.43
CA PRO A 47 -0.48 2.43 8.50
C PRO A 47 -0.91 1.22 7.66
N ASN A 48 -2.16 1.23 7.19
CA ASN A 48 -2.58 0.22 6.21
C ASN A 48 -1.98 0.52 4.84
N LYS A 49 -1.93 -0.48 3.96
CA LYS A 49 -1.32 -0.36 2.63
C LYS A 49 -1.93 0.79 1.83
N ASN A 50 -3.26 0.94 1.88
CA ASN A 50 -3.96 2.01 1.16
C ASN A 50 -3.52 3.42 1.57
N GLN A 51 -3.20 3.64 2.86
CA GLN A 51 -2.67 4.93 3.32
C GLN A 51 -1.26 5.19 2.77
N VAL A 52 -0.42 4.17 2.66
CA VAL A 52 0.93 4.31 2.09
C VAL A 52 0.87 4.48 0.57
N ASP A 53 0.07 3.66 -0.11
CA ASP A 53 -0.15 3.76 -1.56
C ASP A 53 -0.66 5.15 -1.96
N SER A 54 -1.57 5.76 -1.18
CA SER A 54 -2.12 7.08 -1.52
C SER A 54 -1.08 8.22 -1.46
N VAL A 55 0.00 8.01 -0.72
CA VAL A 55 1.13 8.94 -0.63
C VAL A 55 2.14 8.71 -1.75
N LEU A 56 2.35 7.44 -2.16
CA LEU A 56 3.41 7.06 -3.10
C LEU A 56 2.95 6.83 -4.54
N SER A 57 1.67 6.64 -4.81
CA SER A 57 1.16 6.25 -6.14
C SER A 57 1.49 7.25 -7.26
N MET A 58 1.70 8.52 -6.89
CA MET A 58 2.09 9.62 -7.79
C MET A 58 3.59 9.68 -8.08
N LEU A 59 4.39 8.78 -7.52
CA LEU A 59 5.84 8.78 -7.69
C LEU A 59 6.34 7.71 -8.66
N SER A 60 5.47 6.84 -9.17
CA SER A 60 5.83 5.86 -10.20
C SER A 60 6.13 6.56 -11.52
N GLY A 61 7.26 6.23 -12.15
CA GLY A 61 7.69 6.78 -13.43
C GLY A 61 6.97 6.17 -14.64
N SER A 62 6.26 5.06 -14.46
CA SER A 62 5.54 4.38 -15.53
C SER A 62 4.17 3.86 -15.09
N TYR A 63 3.40 3.41 -16.07
CA TYR A 63 2.21 2.58 -15.92
C TYR A 63 2.26 1.43 -16.92
N PHE A 64 1.42 0.42 -16.70
CA PHE A 64 1.29 -0.71 -17.60
C PHE A 64 -0.19 -0.94 -17.90
N ASP A 65 -0.55 -0.97 -19.18
CA ASP A 65 -1.86 -1.36 -19.66
C ASP A 65 -1.78 -2.80 -20.19
N SER A 66 -2.39 -3.71 -19.44
CA SER A 66 -2.39 -5.15 -19.76
C SER A 66 -3.31 -5.51 -20.94
N MET A 67 -4.25 -4.65 -21.33
CA MET A 67 -5.15 -4.93 -22.46
C MET A 67 -4.44 -4.76 -23.81
N ILE A 68 -3.50 -3.82 -23.88
CA ILE A 68 -2.72 -3.52 -25.10
C ILE A 68 -1.23 -3.87 -24.97
N ASP A 69 -0.84 -4.53 -23.88
CA ASP A 69 0.55 -4.90 -23.56
C ASP A 69 1.53 -3.72 -23.68
N TYR A 70 1.15 -2.58 -23.10
CA TYR A 70 1.88 -1.32 -23.26
C TYR A 70 2.38 -0.78 -21.92
N LYS A 71 3.69 -0.49 -21.87
CA LYS A 71 4.30 0.26 -20.77
C LYS A 71 4.44 1.71 -21.19
N GLY A 72 3.71 2.59 -20.51
CA GLY A 72 3.81 4.02 -20.73
C GLY A 72 4.55 4.78 -19.62
N LEU A 73 5.01 5.98 -19.94
CA LEU A 73 5.76 6.89 -19.08
C LEU A 73 4.84 7.94 -18.43
N ARG A 74 5.22 8.35 -17.22
CA ARG A 74 4.55 9.39 -16.46
C ARG A 74 5.46 10.60 -16.29
N GLU A 75 4.92 11.77 -16.61
CA GLU A 75 5.60 13.04 -16.43
C GLU A 75 5.20 13.73 -15.13
N HIS A 76 6.19 14.34 -14.49
CA HIS A 76 6.03 14.98 -13.20
C HIS A 76 6.65 16.39 -13.23
N VAL A 77 6.20 17.23 -12.31
CA VAL A 77 6.89 18.47 -11.95
C VAL A 77 7.31 18.37 -10.50
N MET A 78 8.56 18.75 -10.22
CA MET A 78 9.10 18.86 -8.87
C MET A 78 9.76 20.21 -8.69
N ASN A 79 9.30 21.01 -7.71
CA ASN A 79 9.75 22.39 -7.49
C ASN A 79 9.63 23.30 -8.72
N GLY A 80 8.57 23.12 -9.53
CA GLY A 80 8.34 23.93 -10.74
C GLY A 80 9.11 23.48 -11.98
N GLU A 81 10.00 22.48 -11.87
CA GLU A 81 10.73 21.92 -13.02
C GLU A 81 10.15 20.58 -13.45
N ARG A 82 10.09 20.32 -14.77
CA ARG A 82 9.72 18.98 -15.28
C ARG A 82 10.77 17.95 -14.90
N VAL A 83 10.31 16.83 -14.32
CA VAL A 83 11.14 15.69 -13.93
C VAL A 83 10.56 14.37 -14.42
N SER A 84 11.45 13.41 -14.64
CA SER A 84 11.10 12.02 -14.97
C SER A 84 11.70 11.10 -13.91
N PHE A 85 10.86 10.29 -13.26
CA PHE A 85 11.28 9.31 -12.28
C PHE A 85 11.72 8.01 -12.95
N SER A 86 12.84 7.44 -12.50
CA SER A 86 13.42 6.22 -13.08
C SER A 86 12.73 4.93 -12.66
N ALA A 87 12.14 4.88 -11.46
CA ALA A 87 11.46 3.67 -11.00
C ALA A 87 10.13 3.54 -11.72
N ASP A 88 9.98 2.46 -12.48
CA ASP A 88 8.76 2.14 -13.21
C ASP A 88 7.62 1.89 -12.23
N PHE A 89 7.91 1.11 -11.19
CA PHE A 89 6.95 0.66 -10.19
C PHE A 89 7.47 0.88 -8.77
N ILE A 90 6.52 1.17 -7.88
CA ILE A 90 6.74 1.23 -6.44
C ILE A 90 5.83 0.19 -5.80
N PHE A 91 6.42 -0.80 -5.13
CA PHE A 91 5.69 -1.85 -4.44
C PHE A 91 5.66 -1.58 -2.95
N CYS A 92 4.48 -1.70 -2.34
CA CYS A 92 4.27 -1.45 -0.92
C CYS A 92 3.83 -2.75 -0.25
N GLU A 93 4.65 -3.29 0.65
CA GLU A 93 4.38 -4.56 1.34
C GLU A 93 4.33 -4.37 2.85
N ARG A 94 3.30 -4.95 3.50
CA ARG A 94 3.07 -4.76 4.93
C ARG A 94 3.10 -6.10 5.64
N SER A 95 4.07 -6.25 6.54
CA SER A 95 4.12 -7.40 7.46
C SER A 95 3.29 -7.14 8.72
N PHE A 96 2.81 -8.21 9.35
CA PHE A 96 1.95 -8.14 10.54
C PHE A 96 2.59 -8.83 11.74
N SER A 97 2.58 -8.15 12.89
CA SER A 97 2.93 -8.73 14.19
C SER A 97 1.89 -9.76 14.64
N SER A 98 2.30 -10.66 15.55
CA SER A 98 1.36 -11.63 16.15
C SER A 98 0.23 -10.90 16.91
N GLU A 99 0.57 -9.81 17.57
CA GLU A 99 -0.35 -8.99 18.37
C GLU A 99 -1.43 -8.34 17.50
N LEU A 100 -1.06 -7.82 16.32
CA LEU A 100 -2.02 -7.25 15.38
C LEU A 100 -2.90 -8.33 14.74
N ILE A 101 -2.33 -9.50 14.45
CA ILE A 101 -3.08 -10.66 13.97
C ILE A 101 -4.09 -11.11 15.04
N ASP A 102 -3.69 -11.25 16.30
CA ASP A 102 -4.58 -11.66 17.40
C ASP A 102 -5.70 -10.66 17.64
N LYS A 103 -5.42 -9.35 17.53
CA LYS A 103 -6.47 -8.31 17.56
C LYS A 103 -7.47 -8.47 16.41
N SER A 104 -6.99 -8.86 15.23
CA SER A 104 -7.83 -9.08 14.05
C SER A 104 -8.66 -10.35 14.18
N ILE A 105 -8.06 -11.46 14.62
CA ILE A 105 -8.76 -12.70 14.95
C ILE A 105 -9.82 -12.46 16.01
N SER A 106 -9.49 -11.73 17.07
CA SER A 106 -10.46 -11.39 18.13
C SER A 106 -11.66 -10.60 17.59
N ALA A 107 -11.44 -9.69 16.64
CA ALA A 107 -12.52 -8.94 16.02
C ALA A 107 -13.39 -9.81 15.10
N VAL A 108 -12.77 -10.70 14.30
CA VAL A 108 -13.48 -11.65 13.44
C VAL A 108 -14.29 -12.64 14.28
N TYR A 109 -13.67 -13.24 15.30
CA TYR A 109 -14.35 -14.17 16.20
C TYR A 109 -15.57 -13.55 16.87
N LYS A 110 -15.44 -12.32 17.40
CA LYS A 110 -16.58 -11.58 17.97
C LYS A 110 -17.69 -11.34 16.95
N LYS A 111 -17.32 -10.96 15.72
CA LYS A 111 -18.29 -10.68 14.66
C LYS A 111 -19.04 -11.92 14.19
N TYR A 112 -18.39 -13.07 14.14
CA TYR A 112 -18.94 -14.32 13.62
C TYR A 112 -19.17 -15.38 14.71
N MET A 113 -19.29 -14.95 15.97
CA MET A 113 -19.28 -15.83 17.16
C MET A 113 -20.28 -16.98 17.06
N THR A 114 -21.50 -16.71 16.59
CA THR A 114 -22.54 -17.74 16.43
C THR A 114 -22.14 -18.79 15.40
N LEU A 115 -21.53 -18.40 14.27
CA LEU A 115 -21.09 -19.34 13.25
C LEU A 115 -19.93 -20.21 13.72
N PHE A 116 -18.97 -19.63 14.44
CA PHE A 116 -17.89 -20.39 15.08
C PHE A 116 -18.44 -21.47 16.01
N LYS A 117 -19.40 -21.11 16.87
CA LYS A 117 -20.04 -22.06 17.79
C LYS A 117 -20.81 -23.15 17.05
N ASN A 118 -21.57 -22.80 16.01
CA ASN A 118 -22.36 -23.75 15.24
C ASN A 118 -21.48 -24.78 14.51
N GLN A 119 -20.30 -24.38 14.05
CA GLN A 119 -19.32 -25.26 13.41
C GLN A 119 -18.39 -25.97 14.42
N GLY A 120 -18.57 -25.76 15.73
CA GLY A 120 -17.72 -26.35 16.76
C GLY A 120 -16.27 -25.83 16.75
N HIS A 121 -16.01 -24.66 16.17
CA HIS A 121 -14.69 -24.06 16.10
C HIS A 121 -14.44 -23.13 17.29
N GLU A 122 -13.34 -23.35 17.99
CA GLU A 122 -12.81 -22.42 18.98
C GLU A 122 -12.24 -21.16 18.34
N LYS A 123 -11.85 -20.19 19.17
CA LYS A 123 -11.17 -18.98 18.68
C LYS A 123 -9.75 -19.33 18.20
N PRO A 124 -9.39 -19.06 16.94
CA PRO A 124 -8.05 -19.31 16.44
C PRO A 124 -6.96 -18.46 17.12
N MET A 125 -5.72 -18.89 16.98
CA MET A 125 -4.50 -18.17 17.40
C MET A 125 -3.73 -17.60 16.20
N ALA A 126 -2.91 -16.56 16.43
CA ALA A 126 -2.05 -16.01 15.38
C ALA A 126 -1.13 -17.03 14.69
N LYS A 127 -0.68 -18.08 15.39
CA LYS A 127 0.16 -19.13 14.78
C LYS A 127 -0.55 -19.91 13.68
N GLU A 128 -1.85 -20.16 13.86
CA GLU A 128 -2.70 -20.89 12.92
C GLU A 128 -3.00 -20.06 11.67
N PHE A 129 -3.09 -18.75 11.84
CA PHE A 129 -3.15 -17.83 10.72
C PHE A 129 -1.83 -17.80 9.94
N LYS A 130 -0.70 -17.70 10.65
CA LYS A 130 0.64 -17.60 10.01
C LYS A 130 1.05 -18.85 9.24
N ASN A 131 0.68 -20.03 9.72
CA ASN A 131 0.99 -21.29 9.04
C ASN A 131 -0.04 -21.68 7.96
N GLY A 132 -1.09 -20.87 7.76
CA GLY A 132 -2.11 -21.11 6.73
C GLY A 132 -3.15 -22.19 7.09
N SER A 133 -3.16 -22.72 8.30
CA SER A 133 -4.14 -23.76 8.69
C SER A 133 -5.60 -23.31 8.58
N LEU A 134 -5.88 -22.01 8.63
CA LEU A 134 -7.23 -21.46 8.55
C LEU A 134 -7.80 -21.35 7.14
N PHE A 135 -7.01 -21.66 6.09
CA PHE A 135 -7.50 -21.63 4.69
C PHE A 135 -8.62 -22.65 4.43
N ASN A 136 -8.62 -23.75 5.17
CA ASN A 136 -9.62 -24.81 5.04
C ASN A 136 -10.70 -24.78 6.13
N VAL A 137 -10.75 -23.71 6.92
CA VAL A 137 -11.75 -23.52 7.98
C VAL A 137 -12.84 -22.60 7.46
N TYR A 138 -14.06 -23.11 7.32
CA TYR A 138 -15.20 -22.38 6.77
C TYR A 138 -16.30 -22.27 7.83
N LEU A 139 -16.90 -21.08 7.95
CA LEU A 139 -17.95 -20.84 8.94
C LEU A 139 -19.36 -21.04 8.39
N ASP A 140 -19.50 -20.93 7.08
CA ASP A 140 -20.75 -21.03 6.32
C ASP A 140 -20.45 -21.41 4.85
N ASN A 141 -21.50 -21.52 4.05
CA ASN A 141 -21.40 -21.83 2.62
C ASN A 141 -21.06 -20.60 1.75
N SER A 142 -20.56 -19.51 2.32
CA SER A 142 -20.20 -18.30 1.54
C SER A 142 -18.94 -18.48 0.69
N GLY A 143 -18.22 -19.59 0.87
CA GLY A 143 -16.94 -19.87 0.21
C GLY A 143 -15.77 -19.10 0.81
N ARG A 144 -15.97 -18.31 1.88
CA ARG A 144 -14.89 -17.56 2.53
C ARG A 144 -14.32 -18.34 3.71
N SER A 145 -13.02 -18.58 3.66
CA SER A 145 -12.31 -19.19 4.78
C SER A 145 -12.09 -18.21 5.94
N VAL A 146 -11.86 -18.74 7.14
CA VAL A 146 -11.46 -17.92 8.30
C VAL A 146 -10.16 -17.16 8.01
N GLN A 147 -9.23 -17.76 7.26
CA GLN A 147 -8.02 -17.08 6.80
C GLN A 147 -8.35 -15.81 6.00
N GLU A 148 -9.26 -15.88 5.04
CA GLU A 148 -9.66 -14.71 4.25
C GLU A 148 -10.35 -13.63 5.08
N LEU A 149 -11.22 -14.04 6.01
CA LEU A 149 -11.91 -13.11 6.90
C LEU A 149 -10.92 -12.34 7.78
N VAL A 150 -9.92 -13.03 8.33
CA VAL A 150 -8.85 -12.43 9.14
C VAL A 150 -7.93 -11.56 8.27
N SER A 151 -7.50 -12.06 7.11
CA SER A 151 -6.69 -11.31 6.14
C SER A 151 -7.36 -10.00 5.72
N LYS A 152 -8.66 -10.04 5.42
CA LYS A 152 -9.43 -8.84 5.07
C LYS A 152 -9.51 -7.85 6.24
N ASN A 153 -9.62 -8.34 7.47
CA ASN A 153 -9.68 -7.49 8.65
C ASN A 153 -8.31 -6.84 8.96
N VAL A 154 -7.24 -7.63 8.99
CA VAL A 154 -5.90 -7.16 9.33
C VAL A 154 -5.36 -6.18 8.29
N ASN A 155 -5.63 -6.42 7.00
CA ASN A 155 -5.24 -5.51 5.91
C ASN A 155 -5.92 -4.13 6.02
N LYS A 156 -7.18 -4.09 6.45
CA LYS A 156 -7.92 -2.83 6.61
C LYS A 156 -7.50 -2.06 7.85
N ARG A 157 -7.11 -2.76 8.92
CA ARG A 157 -6.73 -2.15 10.20
C ARG A 157 -5.49 -1.28 10.06
N SER A 158 -5.63 -0.04 10.49
CA SER A 158 -4.50 0.89 10.64
C SER A 158 -4.35 1.27 12.11
N THR A 159 -3.11 1.41 12.55
CA THR A 159 -2.80 2.05 13.84
C THR A 159 -2.63 3.57 13.69
N PHE A 160 -2.66 4.07 12.45
CA PHE A 160 -2.54 5.48 12.11
C PHE A 160 -3.91 6.06 11.78
N PRO A 161 -4.42 7.02 12.58
CA PRO A 161 -5.74 7.61 12.36
C PRO A 161 -5.80 8.47 11.09
N PHE A 162 -4.70 9.15 10.75
CA PHE A 162 -4.59 10.00 9.58
C PHE A 162 -3.17 9.96 9.01
N VAL A 163 -3.06 10.34 7.73
CA VAL A 163 -1.78 10.54 7.04
C VAL A 163 -1.34 11.97 7.31
N CYS A 164 -0.12 12.18 7.79
CA CYS A 164 0.42 13.54 7.96
C CYS A 164 0.78 14.14 6.59
N GLU A 165 0.62 15.45 6.46
CA GLU A 165 1.04 16.20 5.28
C GLU A 165 2.57 16.13 5.11
N SER A 166 3.03 15.99 3.87
CA SER A 166 4.45 15.90 3.54
C SER A 166 4.84 17.06 2.65
N LYS A 167 5.63 17.99 3.20
CA LYS A 167 6.18 19.14 2.47
C LYS A 167 6.98 18.71 1.24
N THR A 168 7.61 17.54 1.31
CA THR A 168 8.34 16.98 0.17
C THR A 168 7.39 16.48 -0.90
N ARG A 169 6.30 15.80 -0.51
CA ARG A 169 5.26 15.34 -1.45
C ARG A 169 4.56 16.51 -2.12
N ASP A 170 4.24 17.58 -1.40
CA ASP A 170 3.47 18.73 -1.93
C ASP A 170 4.22 19.51 -3.01
N LYS A 171 5.53 19.31 -3.11
CA LYS A 171 6.38 19.87 -4.17
C LYS A 171 6.32 19.07 -5.47
N ILE A 172 5.66 17.91 -5.48
CA ILE A 172 5.60 16.98 -6.60
C ILE A 172 4.17 16.91 -7.13
N ALA A 173 4.02 17.15 -8.43
CA ALA A 173 2.74 17.04 -9.13
C ALA A 173 2.86 16.12 -10.35
N PHE A 174 1.86 15.28 -10.56
CA PHE A 174 1.67 14.56 -11.82
C PHE A 174 1.15 15.52 -12.88
N VAL A 175 1.80 15.55 -14.04
CA VAL A 175 1.49 16.48 -15.13
C VAL A 175 0.69 15.81 -16.25
N GLY A 176 0.91 14.51 -16.43
CA GLY A 176 0.27 13.73 -17.47
C GLY A 176 1.07 12.47 -17.79
N ASP A 177 0.51 11.65 -18.64
CA ASP A 177 1.17 10.54 -19.31
C ASP A 177 1.25 10.83 -20.81
N GLU A 178 1.88 9.95 -21.57
CA GLU A 178 2.06 10.09 -23.02
C GLU A 178 0.79 9.88 -23.86
N GLY A 179 -0.40 9.89 -23.23
CA GLY A 179 -1.69 9.95 -23.91
C GLY A 179 -2.40 8.60 -24.08
N TYR A 180 -1.79 7.52 -23.62
CA TYR A 180 -2.36 6.17 -23.60
C TYR A 180 -2.66 5.67 -22.17
N GLY A 181 -2.51 6.52 -21.15
CA GLY A 181 -2.87 6.15 -19.78
C GLY A 181 -4.38 6.09 -19.64
N GLU A 182 -4.88 5.15 -18.82
CA GLU A 182 -6.25 5.22 -18.34
C GLU A 182 -6.44 6.62 -17.75
N SER A 183 -7.25 7.42 -18.47
CA SER A 183 -7.69 8.78 -18.16
C SER A 183 -7.46 9.18 -16.71
N ALA A 184 -6.77 10.32 -16.51
CA ALA A 184 -6.66 11.05 -15.25
C ALA A 184 -8.02 11.56 -14.71
N GLN A 185 -9.07 10.73 -14.73
CA GLN A 185 -10.32 10.91 -14.03
C GLN A 185 -10.17 10.30 -12.62
N GLY A 186 -9.86 11.15 -11.65
CA GLY A 186 -10.14 10.86 -10.24
C GLY A 186 -8.92 10.53 -9.38
N LYS A 187 -8.27 11.59 -8.88
CA LYS A 187 -7.81 11.74 -7.48
C LYS A 187 -7.07 13.08 -7.27
N VAL A 188 -7.67 14.18 -7.71
CA VAL A 188 -7.56 15.45 -6.97
C VAL A 188 -8.42 15.29 -5.71
N ASN A 189 -7.94 14.48 -4.76
CA ASN A 189 -8.58 14.29 -3.48
C ASN A 189 -8.48 15.61 -2.70
N HIS A 190 -9.63 16.26 -2.55
CA HIS A 190 -10.10 16.87 -1.31
C HIS A 190 -9.10 16.83 -0.14
N LEU A 191 -8.20 17.80 -0.10
CA LEU A 191 -7.64 18.34 1.14
C LEU A 191 -7.90 19.85 1.12
N ARG A 192 -9.19 20.24 1.05
CA ARG A 192 -9.60 21.51 1.63
C ARG A 192 -9.82 21.24 3.11
N ALA A 193 -8.85 21.64 3.92
CA ALA A 193 -9.03 21.82 5.34
C ALA A 193 -10.28 22.69 5.55
N VAL A 194 -11.24 22.14 6.28
CA VAL A 194 -12.30 22.92 6.92
C VAL A 194 -11.58 23.80 7.95
N LYS A 195 -11.65 25.12 7.75
CA LYS A 195 -11.38 26.11 8.80
C LYS A 195 -12.57 26.18 9.73
#